data_AF-A0A399IY67-F1
#
_entry.id   AF-A0A399IY67-F1
#
_cell.length_a   1.000
_cell.length_b   1.000
_cell.length_c   1.000
_cell.angle_alpha   90.00
_cell.angle_beta   90.00
_cell.angle_gamma   90.00
#
_symmetry.space_group_name_H-M   'P 1'
#
loop_
_entity.id
_entity.type
_entity.pdbx_description
1 polymer ?
#
loop_
_entity_poly.entity_id
_entity_poly.type
_entity_poly.pdbx_seq_one_letter_code
_entity_poly.pdbx_strand_id
1 'polypeptide(L)' 'MPSLGFPELILILVIALIIFGPGKLPSVGSAIGKALSEFKKSSRDLMNDEPNSKDTKI' A
#
# COMPACT_ATOMS: atom_id res chain seq x y z
N MET A 1 2.21 -32.12 1.42
CA MET A 1 2.31 -30.99 2.35
C MET A 1 1.25 -29.97 1.94
N PRO A 2 0.37 -29.48 2.83
CA PRO A 2 -0.59 -28.46 2.47
C PRO A 2 0.17 -27.17 2.11
N SER A 3 0.18 -26.84 0.82
CA SER A 3 0.65 -25.56 0.32
C SER A 3 -0.47 -24.56 0.53
N LEU A 4 -0.25 -23.55 1.38
CA LEU A 4 -1.13 -22.39 1.46
C LEU A 4 -1.20 -21.75 0.08
N GLY A 5 -2.29 -22.04 -0.64
CA GLY A 5 -2.51 -21.57 -1.98
C GLY A 5 -3.36 -20.30 -1.98
N PHE A 6 -3.58 -19.82 -3.20
CA PHE A 6 -4.56 -18.77 -3.47
C PHE A 6 -5.96 -19.07 -2.89
N PRO A 7 -6.47 -20.33 -2.91
CA PRO A 7 -7.78 -20.67 -2.34
C PRO A 7 -7.89 -20.40 -0.83
N GLU A 8 -6.88 -20.78 -0.04
CA GLU A 8 -6.87 -20.56 1.41
C GLU A 8 -6.83 -19.06 1.75
N LEU A 9 -6.07 -18.26 0.99
CA LEU A 9 -6.05 -16.81 1.15
C LEU A 9 -7.42 -16.19 0.87
N ILE A 10 -8.12 -16.64 -0.19
CA ILE A 10 -9.48 -16.19 -0.50
C ILE A 10 -10.43 -16.52 0.65
N LEU A 11 -10.35 -17.71 1.24
CA LEU A 11 -11.23 -18.10 2.34
C LEU A 11 -11.05 -17.18 3.56
N ILE A 12 -9.81 -16.88 3.92
CA ILE A 12 -9.49 -15.93 5.00
C ILE A 12 -10.01 -14.53 4.67
N LEU A 13 -9.82 -14.09 3.41
CA LEU A 13 -10.30 -12.79 2.95
C LEU A 13 -11.82 -12.69 3.06
N VAL A 14 -12.57 -13.74 2.70
CA VAL A 14 -14.03 -13.77 2.83
C VAL A 14 -14.47 -13.66 4.29
N ILE A 15 -13.81 -14.36 5.21
CA ILE A 15 -14.10 -14.24 6.65
C ILE A 15 -13.82 -12.82 7.16
N ALA A 16 -12.66 -12.26 6.78
CA ALA A 16 -12.31 -10.89 7.12
C ALA A 16 -13.30 -9.87 6.53
N LEU A 17 -13.79 -10.13 5.32
CA LEU A 17 -14.81 -9.33 4.64
C LEU A 17 -16.16 -9.36 5.33
N ILE A 18 -16.55 -10.48 5.95
CA ILE A 18 -17.78 -10.56 6.74
C ILE A 18 -17.65 -9.70 8.01
N ILE A 19 -16.48 -9.71 8.65
CA ILE A 19 -16.24 -8.94 9.88
C ILE A 19 -16.11 -7.43 9.59
N PHE A 20 -15.29 -7.07 8.59
CA PHE A 20 -14.97 -5.67 8.29
C PHE A 20 -15.90 -5.04 7.24
N GLY A 21 -16.54 -5.84 6.39
CA GLY A 21 -17.34 -5.41 5.25
C GLY A 21 -16.49 -5.10 4.00
N PRO A 22 -16.95 -5.46 2.79
CA PRO A 22 -16.22 -5.18 1.54
C PRO A 22 -16.05 -3.70 1.23
N GLY A 23 -16.92 -2.83 1.75
CA GLY A 23 -16.78 -1.39 1.61
C GLY A 23 -15.64 -0.78 2.43
N LYS A 24 -15.15 -1.47 3.47
CA LYS A 24 -14.07 -0.95 4.33
C LYS A 24 -12.67 -1.37 3.88
N LEU A 25 -12.53 -2.44 3.09
CA LEU A 25 -11.22 -2.79 2.51
C LEU A 25 -10.63 -1.67 1.64
N PRO A 26 -11.38 -1.03 0.72
CA PRO A 26 -10.86 0.08 -0.08
C PRO A 26 -10.45 1.29 0.77
N SER A 27 -11.18 1.60 1.84
CA SER A 27 -10.84 2.74 2.70
C SER A 27 -9.56 2.48 3.48
N VAL A 28 -9.40 1.29 4.05
CA VAL A 28 -8.18 0.88 4.78
C VAL A 28 -7.00 0.82 3.82
N GLY A 29 -7.17 0.19 2.64
CA GLY A 29 -6.14 0.13 1.61
C GLY A 29 -5.74 1.51 1.09
N SER A 30 -6.68 2.44 0.92
CA SER A 30 -6.39 3.81 0.51
C SER A 30 -5.60 4.59 1.56
N ALA A 31 -5.92 4.42 2.85
CA ALA A 31 -5.18 5.04 3.94
C ALA A 31 -3.74 4.51 4.03
N ILE A 32 -3.57 3.19 3.99
CA ILE A 32 -2.26 2.53 3.97
C ILE A 32 -1.48 2.93 2.72
N GLY A 33 -2.13 2.98 1.55
CA GLY A 33 -1.51 3.35 0.28
C GLY A 33 -1.00 4.79 0.28
N LYS A 34 -1.75 5.73 0.86
CA LYS A 34 -1.28 7.11 1.06
C LYS A 34 -0.06 7.16 1.97
N ALA A 35 -0.12 6.49 3.12
CA ALA A 35 1.00 6.42 4.06
C ALA A 35 2.26 5.80 3.42
N LEU A 36 2.10 4.73 2.64
CA LEU A 36 3.22 4.08 1.96
C LEU A 36 3.77 4.93 0.81
N SER A 37 2.92 5.69 0.12
CA SER A 37 3.33 6.63 -0.92
C SER A 37 4.16 7.78 -0.36
N GLU A 38 3.71 8.37 0.76
CA GLU A 38 4.45 9.39 1.50
C GLU A 38 5.76 8.83 2.06
N PHE A 39 5.72 7.66 2.68
CA PHE A 39 6.91 6.97 3.19
C PHE A 39 7.93 6.69 2.06
N LYS A 40 7.46 6.23 0.89
CA LYS A 40 8.31 6.02 -0.29
C LYS A 40 8.93 7.33 -0.77
N LYS A 41 8.16 8.43 -0.79
CA LYS A 41 8.66 9.74 -1.21
C LYS A 41 9.75 10.23 -0.25
N SER A 42 9.48 10.25 1.05
CA SER A 42 10.46 10.63 2.08
C SER A 42 11.69 9.73 2.05
N SER A 43 11.52 8.41 1.89
CA SER A 43 12.65 7.49 1.80
C SER A 43 13.48 7.71 0.53
N ARG A 44 12.88 8.12 -0.60
CA ARG A 44 13.62 8.53 -1.80
C ARG A 44 14.35 9.85 -1.57
N ASP A 45 13.74 10.83 -0.91
CA ASP A 45 14.39 12.11 -0.63
C ASP A 45 15.60 11.91 0.30
N LEU A 46 15.53 10.97 1.25
CA LEU A 46 16.66 10.59 2.13
C LEU A 46 17.75 9.78 1.40
N MET A 47 17.39 8.93 0.43
CA MET A 47 18.36 8.15 -0.35
C MET A 47 19.01 8.95 -1.48
N ASN A 48 18.37 10.01 -1.96
CA ASN A 48 18.89 10.88 -3.01
C ASN A 48 19.31 12.20 -2.36
N ASP A 49 20.46 12.22 -1.71
CA ASP A 49 21.17 13.42 -1.26
C ASP A 49 21.80 14.16 -2.48
N GLU A 50 21.07 14.22 -3.60
CA GLU A 50 21.42 14.93 -4.82
C GLU A 50 20.30 15.92 -5.16
N PRO A 51 20.60 17.23 -5.29
CA PRO A 51 19.61 18.26 -5.55
C PRO A 51 19.10 18.09 -6.98
N ASN A 52 17.94 17.45 -7.13
CA ASN A 52 17.26 17.39 -8.42
C ASN A 52 16.65 18.76 -8.74
N SER A 53 17.48 19.61 -9.33
CA SER A 53 17.11 20.84 -10.03
C SER A 53 16.00 20.55 -11.05
N LYS A 54 14.75 20.85 -10.69
CA LYS A 54 13.62 20.96 -11.63
C LYS A 54 12.71 22.15 -11.35
N ASP A 55 13.30 23.25 -10.87
CA ASP A 55 12.68 24.57 -10.83
C ASP A 55 13.55 25.56 -11.61
N THR A 56 13.63 25.39 -12.94
CA THR A 56 13.99 26.48 -13.86
C THR A 56 13.37 26.20 -15.21
N LYS A 57 12.14 26.69 -15.41
CA LYS A 57 11.69 27.15 -16.72
C LYS A 57 10.53 28.14 -16.55
N ILE A 58 10.88 29.40 -16.29
CA ILE A 58 10.11 30.58 -16.69
C ILE A 58 11.08 31.46 -17.47
#